data_AF-A0A7S0RQ11-F1
#
_entry.id   AF-A0A7S0RQ11-F1
#
_cell.length_a   1.000
_cell.length_b   1.000
_cell.length_c   1.000
_cell.angle_alpha   90.00
_cell.angle_beta   90.00
_cell.angle_gamma   90.00
#
_symmetry.space_group_name_H-M   'P 1'
#
loop_
_entity.id
_entity.type
_entity.pdbx_description
1 polymer ?
#
loop_
_entity_poly.entity_id
_entity_poly.type
_entity_poly.pdbx_seq_one_letter_code
_entity_poly.pdbx_strand_id
1 'polypeptide(L)'
;EERAKQLKNVFWLPGQSEAQQKVEKPDQDTLCPASGRNLKMKDLVDVKFTPVPDASATEGRYMDPLTKDVFTNAHKLVVIAPTGEVVLKETWEKVIKPDGHHKGHKLKDRDVIELQTGGTGFAGRDGDKVMAEKRFILGPGSGRQDVRGQLAAGRSLGGLVQWN
;
A
#
# COMPACT_ATOMS: atom_id res chain seq x y z
N GLU A 1 7.51 57.28 -5.59
CA GLU A 1 6.75 56.17 -4.99
C GLU A 1 6.14 55.19 -6.00
N GLU A 2 5.63 55.66 -7.15
CA GLU A 2 5.01 54.77 -8.16
C GLU A 2 5.99 53.81 -8.87
N ARG A 3 7.22 54.24 -9.16
CA ARG A 3 8.26 53.37 -9.76
C ARG A 3 8.65 52.20 -8.85
N ALA A 4 8.63 52.40 -7.54
CA ALA A 4 8.89 51.35 -6.56
C ALA A 4 7.72 50.35 -6.45
N LYS A 5 6.49 50.78 -6.74
CA LYS A 5 5.31 49.88 -6.85
C LYS A 5 5.32 49.08 -8.17
N GLN A 6 5.85 49.64 -9.25
CA GLN A 6 5.99 48.95 -10.54
C GLN A 6 7.10 47.89 -10.52
N LEU A 7 8.23 48.19 -9.86
CA LEU A 7 9.31 47.22 -9.64
C LEU A 7 8.88 46.05 -8.76
N LYS A 8 7.87 46.25 -7.89
CA LYS A 8 7.31 45.21 -7.03
C LYS A 8 6.57 44.09 -7.77
N ASN A 9 6.29 44.21 -9.06
CA ASN A 9 5.58 43.17 -9.81
C ASN A 9 6.48 42.45 -10.84
N VAL A 10 7.80 42.65 -10.77
CA VAL A 10 8.75 42.09 -11.73
C VAL A 10 9.31 40.77 -11.21
N PHE A 11 8.82 39.67 -11.76
CA PHE A 11 9.22 38.28 -11.43
C PHE A 11 10.73 38.02 -11.51
N TRP A 12 11.45 38.72 -12.40
CA TRP A 12 12.87 38.51 -12.68
C TRP A 12 13.83 39.35 -11.82
N LEU A 13 13.32 40.14 -10.86
CA LEU A 13 14.16 40.94 -9.99
C LEU A 13 14.83 40.03 -8.92
N PRO A 14 16.16 39.86 -8.91
CA PRO A 14 16.83 39.05 -7.90
C PRO A 14 16.62 39.70 -6.53
N GLY A 15 15.95 38.98 -5.61
CA GLY A 15 15.55 39.48 -4.29
C GLY A 15 14.04 39.63 -4.10
N GLN A 16 13.24 39.45 -5.15
CA GLN A 16 11.77 39.48 -5.10
C GLN A 16 11.11 38.14 -5.45
N SER A 17 11.82 37.03 -5.22
CA SER A 17 11.19 35.71 -5.19
C SER A 17 10.59 35.47 -3.81
N GLU A 18 9.30 35.16 -3.73
CA GLU A 18 8.66 34.62 -2.53
C GLU A 18 9.21 33.23 -2.21
N ALA A 19 10.37 33.12 -1.55
CA ALA A 19 10.83 31.82 -1.10
C ALA A 19 11.90 31.91 0.00
N GLN A 20 11.45 32.05 1.24
CA GLN A 20 12.03 31.23 2.29
C GLN A 20 11.01 30.15 2.62
N GLN A 21 10.85 29.17 1.72
CA GLN A 21 10.24 27.91 2.12
C GLN A 21 11.22 27.29 3.11
N LYS A 22 10.90 27.40 4.40
CA LYS A 22 11.63 26.75 5.48
C LYS A 22 11.37 25.25 5.31
N VAL A 23 12.18 24.60 4.49
CA VAL A 23 12.05 23.17 4.22
C VAL A 23 12.24 22.46 5.54
N GLU A 24 11.17 21.81 6.00
CA GLU A 24 11.21 21.00 7.21
C GLU A 24 12.23 19.87 7.00
N LYS A 25 12.99 19.56 8.04
CA LYS A 25 14.01 18.51 7.96
C LYS A 25 13.29 17.21 7.57
N PRO A 26 13.75 16.49 6.53
CA PRO A 26 13.13 15.23 6.16
C PRO A 26 13.23 14.26 7.35
N ASP A 27 12.17 13.48 7.55
CA ASP A 27 12.15 12.45 8.58
C ASP A 27 13.28 11.45 8.32
N GLN A 28 14.07 11.16 9.36
CA GLN A 28 15.18 10.20 9.30
C GLN A 28 14.75 8.78 9.70
N ASP A 29 13.48 8.62 10.04
CA ASP A 29 12.94 7.34 10.49
C ASP A 29 12.71 6.40 9.30
N THR A 30 13.13 5.15 9.46
CA THR A 30 12.81 4.08 8.52
C THR A 30 11.35 3.68 8.69
N LEU A 31 10.51 4.05 7.72
CA LEU A 31 9.07 3.75 7.72
C LEU A 31 8.74 2.57 6.79
N CYS A 32 7.69 1.82 7.13
CA CYS A 32 7.13 0.77 6.30
C CYS A 32 6.43 1.36 5.08
N PRO A 33 6.74 0.92 3.84
CA PRO A 33 6.13 1.46 2.62
C PRO A 33 4.63 1.15 2.52
N ALA A 34 4.15 0.08 3.17
CA ALA A 34 2.75 -0.31 3.15
C ALA A 34 1.92 0.33 4.27
N SER A 35 2.49 0.51 5.46
CA SER A 35 1.74 0.93 6.66
C SER A 35 2.16 2.27 7.25
N GLY A 36 3.26 2.86 6.79
CA GLY A 36 3.82 4.10 7.34
C GLY A 36 4.32 3.98 8.78
N ARG A 37 4.42 2.77 9.35
CA ARG A 37 4.91 2.54 10.71
C ARG A 37 6.44 2.49 10.75
N ASN A 38 7.04 2.91 11.86
CA ASN A 38 8.49 2.80 12.06
C ASN A 38 8.90 1.31 12.06
N LEU A 39 9.84 0.98 11.18
CA LEU A 39 10.44 -0.35 11.05
C LEU A 39 11.77 -0.39 11.77
N LYS A 40 11.95 -1.38 12.65
CA LYS A 40 13.24 -1.73 13.25
C LYS A 40 13.68 -3.09 12.73
N MET A 41 15.00 -3.32 12.71
CA MET A 41 15.56 -4.61 12.25
C MET A 41 15.05 -5.81 13.06
N LYS A 42 14.66 -5.60 14.33
CA LYS A 42 14.11 -6.65 15.21
C LYS A 42 12.70 -7.09 14.83
N ASP A 43 11.98 -6.25 14.09
CA ASP A 43 10.59 -6.49 13.68
C ASP A 43 10.51 -7.14 12.30
N LEU A 44 11.67 -7.34 11.64
CA LEU A 44 11.76 -8.05 10.38
C LEU A 44 11.77 -9.56 10.63
N VAL A 45 10.92 -10.26 9.89
CA VAL A 45 10.78 -11.72 9.93
C VAL A 45 11.15 -12.29 8.57
N ASP A 46 11.98 -13.32 8.57
CA ASP A 46 12.32 -14.06 7.35
C ASP A 46 11.14 -14.93 6.93
N VAL A 47 10.48 -14.57 5.82
CA VAL A 47 9.31 -15.32 5.33
C VAL A 47 9.77 -16.50 4.47
N LYS A 48 9.43 -17.72 4.91
CA LYS A 48 9.76 -18.99 4.26
C LYS A 48 8.49 -19.65 3.74
N PHE A 49 8.37 -19.70 2.41
CA PHE A 49 7.30 -20.43 1.75
C PHE A 49 7.76 -21.85 1.41
N THR A 50 6.89 -22.84 1.62
CA THR A 50 7.18 -24.23 1.30
C THR A 50 6.83 -24.51 -0.18
N PRO A 51 7.79 -24.87 -1.04
CA PRO A 51 7.51 -25.16 -2.45
C PRO A 51 6.84 -26.53 -2.61
N VAL A 52 5.91 -26.66 -3.56
CA VAL A 52 5.30 -27.95 -3.93
C VAL A 52 6.31 -28.83 -4.70
N PRO A 53 6.52 -30.10 -4.31
CA PRO A 53 7.56 -30.97 -4.89
C PRO A 53 7.40 -31.31 -6.38
N ASP A 54 6.17 -31.23 -6.94
CA ASP A 54 5.88 -31.64 -8.32
C ASP A 54 5.46 -30.47 -9.25
N ALA A 55 5.74 -29.22 -8.87
CA ALA A 55 5.31 -28.07 -9.66
C ALA A 55 6.25 -27.84 -10.87
N SER A 56 5.73 -28.06 -12.08
CA SER A 56 6.36 -27.58 -13.31
C SER A 56 6.52 -26.06 -13.26
N ALA A 57 7.68 -25.57 -13.69
CA ALA A 57 8.30 -24.27 -13.40
C ALA A 57 7.51 -22.99 -13.76
N THR A 58 6.26 -23.07 -14.20
CA THR A 58 5.50 -21.92 -14.73
C THR A 58 4.53 -21.31 -13.72
N GLU A 59 4.20 -22.01 -12.63
CA GLU A 59 3.31 -21.50 -11.59
C GLU A 59 3.90 -21.80 -10.21
N GLY A 60 4.38 -20.75 -9.52
CA GLY A 60 4.89 -20.84 -8.15
C GLY A 60 3.81 -21.28 -7.17
N ARG A 61 3.59 -22.58 -7.08
CA ARG A 61 2.64 -23.21 -6.15
C ARG A 61 3.38 -23.49 -4.85
N TYR A 62 3.13 -22.65 -3.87
CA TYR A 62 3.53 -22.88 -2.49
C TYR A 62 2.42 -23.62 -1.74
N MET A 63 2.77 -24.37 -0.70
CA MET A 63 1.82 -25.15 0.09
C MET A 63 1.97 -24.95 1.59
N ASP A 64 0.89 -25.25 2.32
CA ASP A 64 0.91 -25.31 3.79
C ASP A 64 1.86 -26.44 4.25
N PRO A 65 2.81 -26.19 5.16
CA PRO A 65 3.66 -27.23 5.71
C PRO A 65 2.90 -28.34 6.46
N LEU A 66 1.68 -28.07 6.97
CA LEU A 66 0.90 -29.00 7.77
C LEU A 66 -0.14 -29.75 6.93
N THR A 67 -1.03 -29.03 6.24
CA THR A 67 -2.09 -29.66 5.45
C THR A 67 -1.64 -30.11 4.07
N LYS A 68 -0.50 -29.57 3.59
CA LYS A 68 0.00 -29.75 2.21
C LYS A 68 -0.97 -29.24 1.14
N ASP A 69 -1.92 -28.40 1.52
CA ASP A 69 -2.81 -27.72 0.58
C ASP A 69 -2.07 -26.60 -0.13
N VAL A 70 -2.35 -26.43 -1.43
CA VAL A 70 -1.74 -25.39 -2.25
C VAL A 70 -2.36 -24.04 -1.91
N PHE A 71 -1.53 -23.01 -1.73
CA PHE A 71 -2.01 -21.65 -1.53
C PHE A 71 -2.72 -21.13 -2.79
N THR A 72 -3.91 -20.60 -2.59
CA THR A 72 -4.74 -19.96 -3.61
C THR A 72 -5.07 -18.55 -3.14
N ASN A 73 -5.44 -17.67 -4.06
CA ASN A 73 -5.86 -16.30 -3.73
C ASN A 73 -7.07 -16.24 -2.77
N ALA A 74 -7.76 -17.37 -2.57
CA ALA A 74 -8.89 -17.45 -1.65
C ALA A 74 -8.45 -17.58 -0.18
N HIS A 75 -7.30 -18.20 0.08
CA HIS A 75 -6.86 -18.54 1.43
C HIS A 75 -6.27 -17.34 2.16
N LYS A 76 -6.61 -17.21 3.44
CA LYS A 76 -5.95 -16.26 4.35
C LYS A 76 -4.71 -16.91 4.91
N LEU A 77 -3.58 -16.21 4.82
CA LEU A 77 -2.28 -16.71 5.23
C LEU A 77 -1.79 -15.98 6.47
N VAL A 78 -1.00 -16.68 7.26
CA VAL A 78 -0.43 -16.20 8.51
C VAL A 78 1.03 -16.60 8.56
N VAL A 79 1.89 -15.67 8.97
CA VAL A 79 3.31 -15.93 9.23
C VAL A 79 3.52 -16.10 10.73
N ILE A 80 4.24 -17.16 11.08
CA ILE A 80 4.70 -17.39 12.43
C ILE A 80 6.07 -16.73 12.58
N ALA A 81 6.15 -15.64 13.36
CA ALA A 81 7.35 -14.82 13.52
C ALA A 81 8.62 -15.60 13.94
N PRO A 82 8.59 -16.53 14.92
CA PRO A 82 9.81 -17.22 15.36
C PRO A 82 10.38 -18.21 14.33
N THR A 83 9.53 -18.85 13.53
CA THR A 83 9.98 -19.84 12.52
C THR A 83 10.08 -19.26 11.12
N GLY A 84 9.32 -18.20 10.85
CA GLY A 84 9.21 -17.55 9.54
C GLY A 84 8.29 -18.28 8.57
N GLU A 85 7.60 -19.34 9.01
CA GLU A 85 6.81 -20.19 8.11
C GLU A 85 5.43 -19.61 7.83
N VAL A 86 5.00 -19.76 6.58
CA VAL A 86 3.67 -19.35 6.14
C VAL A 86 2.70 -20.52 6.23
N VAL A 87 1.57 -20.30 6.90
CA VAL A 87 0.56 -21.31 7.21
C VAL A 87 -0.83 -20.75 6.89
N LEU A 88 -1.82 -21.60 6.61
CA LEU A 88 -3.20 -21.13 6.50
C LEU A 88 -3.70 -20.62 7.86
N LYS A 89 -4.53 -19.57 7.82
CA LYS A 89 -5.22 -19.06 9.01
C LYS A 89 -6.08 -20.13 9.68
N GLU A 90 -6.71 -21.00 8.89
CA GLU A 90 -7.51 -22.12 9.43
C GLU A 90 -6.66 -23.12 10.20
N THR A 91 -5.51 -23.49 9.63
CA THR A 91 -4.56 -24.41 10.26
C THR A 91 -3.99 -23.80 11.55
N TRP A 92 -3.73 -22.49 11.54
CA TRP A 92 -3.35 -21.74 12.74
C TRP A 92 -4.42 -21.84 13.84
N GLU A 93 -5.68 -21.52 13.53
CA GLU A 93 -6.76 -21.49 14.52
C GLU A 93 -7.13 -22.88 15.07
N LYS A 94 -7.11 -23.90 14.20
CA LYS A 94 -7.57 -25.26 14.53
C LYS A 94 -6.48 -26.12 15.19
N VAL A 95 -5.22 -25.95 14.82
CA VAL A 95 -4.13 -26.87 15.22
C VAL A 95 -3.09 -26.14 16.08
N ILE A 96 -2.49 -25.08 15.54
CA ILE A 96 -1.30 -24.47 16.19
C ILE A 96 -1.67 -23.66 17.43
N LYS A 97 -2.78 -22.91 17.39
CA LYS A 97 -3.26 -22.13 18.52
C LYS A 97 -3.59 -22.97 19.76
N PRO A 98 -4.33 -24.10 19.67
CA PRO A 98 -4.55 -24.96 20.82
C PRO A 98 -3.29 -25.68 21.31
N ASP A 99 -2.39 -26.08 20.41
CA ASP A 99 -1.13 -26.74 20.80
C ASP A 99 -0.13 -25.76 21.46
N GLY A 100 -0.18 -24.48 21.10
CA GLY A 100 0.64 -23.41 21.66
C GLY A 100 2.14 -23.52 21.36
N HIS A 101 2.53 -24.48 20.52
CA HIS A 101 3.91 -24.77 20.15
C HIS A 101 4.00 -25.10 18.66
N HIS A 102 5.02 -24.56 17.98
CA HIS A 102 5.32 -24.91 16.58
C HIS A 102 6.81 -25.13 16.42
N LYS A 103 7.21 -26.31 15.93
CA LYS A 103 8.62 -26.71 15.70
C LYS A 103 9.57 -26.41 16.88
N GLY A 104 9.10 -26.65 18.11
CA GLY A 104 9.89 -26.45 19.34
C GLY A 104 9.88 -25.03 19.90
N HIS A 105 9.23 -24.08 19.24
CA HIS A 105 9.05 -22.72 19.73
C HIS A 105 7.68 -22.54 20.40
N LYS A 106 7.67 -21.90 21.58
CA LYS A 106 6.44 -21.46 22.24
C LYS A 106 5.87 -20.27 21.49
N LEU A 107 4.57 -20.32 21.20
CA LEU A 107 3.90 -19.28 20.44
C LEU A 107 3.00 -18.45 21.33
N LYS A 108 3.00 -17.14 21.06
CA LYS A 108 2.01 -16.20 21.60
C LYS A 108 1.23 -15.61 20.44
N ASP A 109 0.02 -15.13 20.71
CA ASP A 109 -0.82 -14.46 19.71
C ASP A 109 -0.14 -13.21 19.08
N ARG A 110 0.87 -12.63 19.74
CA ARG A 110 1.64 -11.48 19.24
C ARG A 110 2.67 -11.87 18.18
N ASP A 111 3.10 -13.12 18.18
CA ASP A 111 4.15 -13.64 17.30
C ASP A 111 3.56 -14.07 15.95
N VAL A 112 2.31 -13.70 15.69
CA VAL A 112 1.49 -14.17 14.58
C VAL A 112 1.13 -12.95 13.75
N ILE A 113 1.59 -12.96 12.50
CA ILE A 113 1.42 -11.84 11.58
C ILE A 113 0.45 -12.30 10.49
N GLU A 114 -0.75 -11.72 10.48
CA GLU A 114 -1.71 -11.98 9.40
C GLU A 114 -1.23 -11.29 8.12
N LEU A 115 -1.10 -12.05 7.03
CA LEU A 115 -0.74 -11.51 5.73
C LEU A 115 -1.96 -10.90 5.07
N GLN A 116 -1.77 -9.70 4.52
CA GLN A 116 -2.78 -9.07 3.67
C GLN A 116 -2.81 -9.78 2.32
N THR A 117 -4.00 -10.15 1.85
CA THR A 117 -4.16 -10.67 0.50
C THR A 117 -4.14 -9.52 -0.50
N GLY A 118 -3.28 -9.60 -1.51
CA GLY A 118 -3.17 -8.59 -2.53
C GLY A 118 -4.48 -8.44 -3.31
N GLY A 119 -4.94 -7.21 -3.52
CA GLY A 119 -6.02 -6.88 -4.45
C GLY A 119 -5.48 -6.63 -5.85
N THR A 120 -6.13 -7.17 -6.88
CA THR A 120 -5.81 -6.83 -8.26
C THR A 120 -6.48 -5.49 -8.61
N GLY A 121 -5.68 -4.51 -9.01
CA GLY A 121 -6.14 -3.33 -9.73
C GLY A 121 -6.78 -2.23 -8.89
N PHE A 122 -7.95 -2.43 -8.30
CA PHE A 122 -8.75 -1.33 -7.71
C PHE A 122 -9.74 -1.76 -6.63
N ALA A 123 -9.74 -3.04 -6.22
CA ALA A 123 -10.64 -3.54 -5.19
C ALA A 123 -9.82 -4.13 -4.03
N GLY A 124 -9.94 -3.53 -2.84
CA GLY A 124 -9.41 -4.12 -1.61
C GLY A 124 -10.22 -5.38 -1.28
N ARG A 125 -9.54 -6.53 -1.18
CA ARG A 125 -10.16 -7.80 -0.78
C ARG A 125 -10.39 -7.87 0.73
N ASP A 126 -9.44 -7.37 1.51
CA ASP A 126 -9.44 -7.43 2.98
C ASP A 126 -9.91 -6.11 3.63
N GLY A 127 -11.05 -5.59 3.21
CA GLY A 127 -11.76 -4.52 3.93
C GLY A 127 -11.11 -3.12 3.93
N ASP A 128 -9.92 -2.97 3.35
CA ASP A 128 -9.30 -1.66 3.16
C ASP A 128 -10.16 -0.82 2.19
N LYS A 129 -10.57 0.35 2.65
CA LYS A 129 -11.39 1.29 1.88
C LYS A 129 -10.62 1.66 0.62
N VAL A 130 -11.14 1.25 -0.54
CA VAL A 130 -10.64 1.70 -1.84
C VAL A 130 -10.84 3.21 -1.89
N MET A 131 -9.76 3.95 -1.61
CA MET A 131 -9.75 5.39 -1.74
C MET A 131 -9.40 5.72 -3.18
N ALA A 132 -10.42 5.94 -4.01
CA ALA A 132 -10.24 6.55 -5.32
C ALA A 132 -9.98 8.05 -5.13
N GLU A 133 -8.77 8.41 -4.69
CA GLU A 133 -8.40 9.80 -4.50
C GLU A 133 -7.83 10.38 -5.80
N LYS A 134 -8.48 11.41 -6.33
CA LYS A 134 -7.97 12.15 -7.48
C LYS A 134 -6.81 13.05 -7.02
N ARG A 135 -5.59 12.53 -7.07
CA ARG A 135 -4.39 13.29 -6.73
C ARG A 135 -4.10 14.34 -7.81
N PHE A 136 -4.37 15.60 -7.50
CA PHE A 136 -3.90 16.72 -8.31
C PHE A 136 -2.49 17.08 -7.85
N ILE A 137 -1.49 16.87 -8.70
CA ILE A 137 -0.08 17.19 -8.39
C ILE A 137 0.09 18.67 -7.99
N LEU A 138 -0.84 19.55 -8.42
CA LEU A 138 -0.79 20.99 -8.19
C LEU A 138 -2.10 21.58 -7.62
N GLY A 139 -2.92 20.75 -6.96
CA GLY A 139 -4.18 21.17 -6.32
C GLY A 139 -5.41 21.23 -7.27
N PRO A 140 -6.64 21.15 -6.71
CA PRO A 140 -7.87 21.17 -7.48
C PRO A 140 -8.22 22.61 -7.91
N GLY A 141 -7.51 23.17 -8.88
CA GLY A 141 -7.80 24.54 -9.31
C GLY A 141 -6.86 25.07 -10.38
N SER A 142 -7.39 25.22 -11.59
CA SER A 142 -7.07 26.25 -12.60
C SER A 142 -7.44 25.82 -14.02
N GLY A 143 -7.83 24.54 -14.23
CA GLY A 143 -8.20 24.02 -15.56
C GLY A 143 -7.07 24.07 -16.60
N ARG A 144 -5.87 24.50 -16.22
CA ARG A 144 -4.74 24.76 -17.11
C ARG A 144 -3.92 23.52 -17.47
N GLN A 145 -4.21 22.38 -16.84
CA GLN A 145 -3.45 21.14 -16.97
C GLN A 145 -4.33 19.91 -17.19
N ASP A 146 -5.65 20.06 -17.35
CA ASP A 146 -6.48 18.95 -17.82
C ASP A 146 -6.21 18.78 -19.33
N VAL A 147 -5.23 17.93 -19.67
CA VAL A 147 -4.85 17.64 -21.07
C VAL A 147 -6.03 17.04 -21.87
N ARG A 148 -7.09 16.61 -21.17
CA ARG A 148 -8.38 16.18 -21.73
C ARG A 148 -9.29 17.32 -22.18
N GLY A 149 -8.90 18.59 -21.95
CA GLY A 149 -9.71 19.76 -22.25
C GLY A 149 -9.44 20.45 -23.59
N GLN A 150 -8.42 20.07 -24.35
CA GLN A 150 -8.06 20.78 -25.60
C GLN A 150 -8.64 20.17 -26.87
N LEU A 151 -9.29 18.99 -26.81
CA LEU A 151 -9.89 18.32 -27.98
C LEU A 151 -11.32 17.79 -27.77
N ALA A 152 -11.95 18.06 -26.62
CA ALA A 152 -13.37 17.72 -26.44
C ALA A 152 -14.24 18.83 -27.05
N ALA A 153 -14.90 18.53 -28.16
CA ALA A 153 -16.00 19.33 -28.66
C ALA A 153 -17.02 19.58 -27.54
N GLY A 154 -17.70 20.73 -27.57
CA GLY A 154 -18.60 21.20 -26.53
C GLY A 154 -19.54 20.09 -26.04
N ARG A 155 -19.63 19.93 -24.71
CA ARG A 155 -20.57 18.99 -24.09
C ARG A 155 -21.97 19.28 -24.61
N SER A 156 -22.60 18.30 -25.27
CA SER A 156 -24.03 18.34 -25.51
C SER A 156 -24.74 18.29 -24.15
N LEU A 157 -25.61 19.27 -23.89
CA LEU A 157 -26.47 19.37 -22.71
C LEU A 157 -27.63 18.36 -22.75
N GLY A 158 -27.34 17.11 -23.12
CA GLY A 158 -28.33 16.05 -23.24
C GLY A 158 -27.76 14.73 -22.73
N GLY A 159 -27.77 14.56 -21.41
CA GLY A 159 -27.45 13.29 -20.76
C GLY A 159 -28.44 13.04 -19.63
N LEU A 160 -29.16 11.92 -19.71
CA LEU A 160 -30.17 11.47 -18.75
C LEU A 160 -29.63 11.43 -17.31
N VAL A 161 -30.36 12.06 -16.40
CA VAL A 161 -30.17 11.93 -14.95
C VAL A 161 -30.87 10.65 -14.51
N GLN A 162 -30.11 9.58 -14.23
CA GLN A 162 -30.63 8.46 -13.44
C GLN A 162 -30.39 8.75 -11.96
N TRP A 163 -31.50 8.89 -11.24
CA TRP A 163 -31.54 8.99 -9.79
C TRP A 163 -31.32 7.63 -9.15
N ASN A 164 -30.50 7.60 -8.10
CA ASN A 164 -30.68 6.75 -6.92
C ASN A 164 -30.14 7.51 -5.70
#